data_AF-A0A8C6D2U8-F1
#
_entry.id   AF-A0A8C6D2U8-F1
#
_cell.length_a   1.000
_cell.length_b   1.000
_cell.length_c   1.000
_cell.angle_alpha   90.00
_cell.angle_beta   90.00
_cell.angle_gamma   90.00
#
_symmetry.space_group_name_H-M   'P 1'
#
loop_
_entity.id
_entity.type
_entity.pdbx_description
1 polymer ?
#
loop_
_entity_poly.entity_id
_entity_poly.type
_entity_poly.pdbx_seq_one_letter_code
_entity_poly.pdbx_strand_id
1 'polypeptide(L)'
;MALPFQKELEKYKNIDEDELLGKLSEEELKQLENVLDDLDPESALLPAGFRQKDQTRKAATGPFDREHLLMYLEKEALEQKDREDFVPFTGEKKGRSIPGQALCQQILHAKCEGDIILFK
;
A
#
# COMPACT_ATOMS: atom_id res chain seq x y z
N MET A 1 19.41 -7.26 -39.70
CA MET A 1 19.78 -5.96 -40.30
C MET A 1 19.50 -4.90 -39.26
N ALA A 2 20.52 -4.14 -38.82
CA ALA A 2 20.34 -3.11 -37.80
C ALA A 2 19.51 -1.95 -38.37
N LEU A 3 18.47 -1.55 -37.65
CA LEU A 3 17.58 -0.46 -38.02
C LEU A 3 18.36 0.88 -37.93
N PRO A 4 18.06 1.89 -38.77
CA PRO A 4 18.85 3.12 -38.84
C PRO A 4 19.00 3.85 -37.49
N PHE A 5 17.98 3.80 -36.63
CA PHE A 5 18.05 4.37 -35.27
C PHE A 5 19.07 3.66 -34.36
N GLN A 6 19.36 2.38 -34.59
CA GLN A 6 20.34 1.61 -33.81
C GLN A 6 21.77 2.09 -34.07
N LYS A 7 22.05 2.57 -35.29
CA LYS A 7 23.36 3.15 -35.67
C LYS A 7 23.59 4.52 -35.02
N GLU A 8 22.52 5.28 -34.79
CA GLU A 8 22.61 6.53 -34.04
C GLU A 8 22.80 6.31 -32.54
N LEU A 9 22.16 5.27 -31.98
CA LEU A 9 22.33 4.89 -30.58
C LEU A 9 23.76 4.44 -30.23
N GLU A 10 24.51 3.89 -31.19
CA GLU A 10 25.91 3.50 -30.98
C GLU A 10 26.82 4.66 -30.54
N LYS A 11 26.48 5.91 -30.92
CA LYS A 11 27.23 7.10 -30.50
C LYS A 11 27.12 7.35 -29.01
N TYR A 12 25.99 6.98 -28.40
CA TYR A 12 25.72 7.20 -26.99
C TYR A 12 26.17 6.03 -26.11
N LYS A 13 26.53 4.87 -26.69
CA LYS A 13 26.95 3.67 -25.94
C LYS A 13 28.28 3.79 -25.19
N ASN A 14 29.17 4.69 -25.62
CA ASN A 14 30.52 4.83 -25.06
C ASN A 14 30.68 6.12 -24.25
N ILE A 15 29.58 6.80 -23.92
CA ILE A 15 29.62 7.99 -23.08
C ILE A 15 29.70 7.52 -21.63
N ASP A 16 30.56 8.15 -20.85
CA ASP A 16 30.64 7.92 -19.41
C ASP A 16 29.44 8.59 -18.72
N GLU A 17 28.47 7.76 -18.32
CA GLU A 17 27.24 8.20 -17.68
C GLU A 17 27.53 8.85 -16.30
N ASP A 18 28.52 8.35 -15.56
CA ASP A 18 28.86 8.85 -14.23
C ASP A 18 29.51 10.24 -14.30
N GLU A 19 30.39 10.47 -15.28
CA GLU A 19 31.00 11.80 -15.48
C GLU A 19 29.97 12.84 -15.93
N LEU A 20 29.01 12.45 -16.76
CA LEU A 20 27.94 13.32 -17.22
C LEU A 20 27.01 13.72 -16.07
N LEU A 21 26.60 12.74 -15.25
CA LEU A 21 25.74 12.96 -14.10
C LEU A 21 26.44 13.77 -13.00
N GLY A 22 27.76 13.60 -12.82
CA GLY A 22 28.54 14.37 -11.85
C GLY A 22 28.70 15.86 -12.14
N LYS A 23 28.41 16.31 -13.37
CA LYS A 23 28.44 17.74 -13.75
C LYS A 23 27.15 18.49 -13.38
N LEU A 24 26.07 17.77 -13.09
CA LEU A 24 24.79 18.35 -12.72
C LEU A 24 24.79 18.77 -11.25
N SER A 25 24.07 19.85 -10.96
CA SER A 25 23.79 20.26 -9.58
C SER A 25 22.72 19.37 -8.93
N GLU A 26 22.66 19.36 -7.60
CA GLU A 26 21.69 18.53 -6.86
C GLU A 26 20.22 18.89 -7.18
N GLU A 27 19.96 20.14 -7.57
CA GLU A 27 18.64 20.60 -7.99
C GLU A 27 18.24 20.04 -9.36
N GLU A 28 19.18 20.02 -10.30
CA GLU A 28 18.96 19.47 -11.65
C GLU A 28 18.81 17.95 -11.63
N LEU A 29 19.55 17.26 -10.75
CA LEU A 29 19.39 15.81 -10.53
C LEU A 29 17.99 15.48 -10.01
N LYS A 30 17.46 16.25 -9.05
CA LYS A 30 16.08 16.08 -8.54
C LYS A 30 15.05 16.34 -9.64
N GLN A 31 15.26 17.34 -10.49
CA GLN A 31 14.35 17.59 -11.63
C GLN A 31 14.34 16.42 -12.61
N LEU A 32 15.51 15.85 -12.91
CA LEU A 32 15.64 14.64 -13.74
C LEU A 32 14.88 13.45 -13.15
N GLU A 33 15.04 13.19 -11.84
CA GLU A 33 14.30 12.13 -11.14
C GLU A 33 12.78 12.29 -11.27
N ASN A 34 12.25 13.50 -11.09
CA ASN A 34 10.82 13.77 -11.26
C ASN A 34 10.33 13.51 -12.70
N VAL A 35 11.13 13.86 -13.72
CA VAL A 35 10.77 13.60 -15.12
C VAL A 35 10.73 12.10 -15.40
N LEU A 36 11.64 11.31 -14.80
CA LEU A 36 11.63 9.86 -14.92
C LEU A 36 10.37 9.25 -14.29
N ASP A 37 9.93 9.77 -13.14
CA ASP A 37 8.70 9.35 -12.46
C ASP A 37 7.42 9.63 -13.27
N ASP A 38 7.45 10.62 -14.16
CA ASP A 38 6.31 11.01 -15.01
C ASP A 38 6.27 10.24 -16.34
N LEU A 39 7.31 9.49 -16.68
CA LEU A 39 7.31 8.62 -17.86
C LEU A 39 6.35 7.43 -17.67
N ASP A 40 5.79 6.95 -18.79
CA ASP A 40 4.93 5.77 -18.83
C ASP A 40 5.73 4.55 -18.29
N PRO A 41 5.20 3.80 -17.29
CA PRO A 41 5.85 2.59 -16.76
C PRO A 41 6.15 1.53 -17.84
N GLU A 42 5.46 1.56 -18.98
CA GLU A 42 5.70 0.66 -20.11
C GLU A 42 6.74 1.18 -21.12
N SER A 43 7.32 2.37 -20.90
CA SER A 43 8.34 2.95 -21.76
C SER A 43 9.57 2.03 -21.86
N ALA A 44 9.98 1.70 -23.09
CA ALA A 44 11.12 0.84 -23.37
C ALA A 44 12.47 1.43 -22.90
N LEU A 45 12.52 2.74 -22.67
CA LEU A 45 13.71 3.47 -22.21
C LEU A 45 13.81 3.52 -20.67
N LEU A 46 12.76 3.13 -19.95
CA LEU A 46 12.74 3.15 -18.49
C LEU A 46 13.27 1.82 -17.93
N PRO A 47 14.37 1.82 -17.14
CA PRO A 47 14.90 0.61 -16.54
C PRO A 47 13.90 -0.03 -15.58
N ALA A 48 13.93 -1.36 -15.44
CA ALA A 48 12.93 -2.11 -14.68
C ALA A 48 12.78 -1.64 -13.22
N GLY A 49 13.87 -1.22 -12.57
CA GLY A 49 13.84 -0.71 -11.20
C GLY A 49 13.10 0.62 -11.04
N PHE A 50 13.06 1.46 -12.08
CA PHE A 50 12.40 2.77 -12.07
C PHE A 50 10.94 2.72 -12.57
N ARG A 51 10.46 1.57 -13.02
CA ARG A 51 9.04 1.39 -13.42
C ARG A 51 8.09 1.46 -12.24
N GLN A 52 8.59 1.16 -11.04
CA GLN A 52 7.82 1.19 -9.80
C GLN A 52 8.29 2.38 -8.97
N LYS A 53 7.36 3.31 -8.68
CA LYS A 53 7.63 4.44 -7.79
C LYS A 53 7.93 3.94 -6.38
N ASP A 54 8.89 4.58 -5.73
CA ASP A 54 9.18 4.32 -4.33
C ASP A 54 7.98 4.68 -3.46
N GLN A 55 7.44 3.67 -2.77
CA GLN A 55 6.23 3.82 -1.95
C GLN A 55 6.47 4.63 -0.67
N THR A 56 7.74 4.81 -0.29
CA THR A 56 8.09 5.52 0.94
C THR A 56 9.36 6.33 0.74
N ARG A 57 9.33 7.58 1.22
CA ARG A 57 10.52 8.43 1.35
C ARG A 57 11.31 8.15 2.63
N LYS A 58 10.89 7.17 3.43
CA LYS A 58 11.51 6.87 4.72
C LYS A 58 12.73 5.98 4.46
N ALA A 59 13.87 6.37 5.01
CA ALA A 59 15.06 5.52 4.98
C ALA A 59 14.78 4.20 5.74
N ALA A 60 15.44 3.13 5.31
CA ALA A 60 15.33 1.82 5.94
C ALA A 60 15.66 1.93 7.44
N THR A 61 14.68 1.64 8.30
CA THR A 61 14.78 1.81 9.75
C THR A 61 15.44 0.58 10.38
N GLY A 62 16.70 0.29 10.00
CA GLY A 62 17.53 -0.74 10.62
C GLY A 62 16.87 -2.14 10.74
N PRO A 63 17.35 -3.00 11.66
CA PRO A 63 16.68 -4.25 11.99
C PRO A 63 15.35 -3.99 12.71
N PHE A 64 14.43 -4.93 12.57
CA PHE A 64 13.10 -4.84 13.17
C PHE A 64 13.15 -4.72 14.71
N ASP A 65 12.67 -3.59 15.25
CA ASP A 65 12.48 -3.37 16.68
C ASP A 65 11.00 -3.50 17.06
N ARG A 66 10.70 -4.57 17.79
CA ARG A 66 9.32 -4.91 18.20
C ARG A 66 8.79 -3.95 19.26
N GLU A 67 9.64 -3.48 20.18
CA GLU A 67 9.19 -2.65 21.31
C GLU A 67 8.76 -1.27 20.81
N HIS A 68 9.56 -0.69 19.92
CA HIS A 68 9.24 0.57 19.26
C HIS A 68 7.92 0.51 18.49
N LEU A 69 7.69 -0.58 17.74
CA LEU A 69 6.45 -0.78 16.99
C LEU A 69 5.23 -0.84 17.92
N LEU A 70 5.31 -1.57 19.02
CA LEU A 70 4.19 -1.69 19.97
C LEU A 70 3.85 -0.35 20.62
N MET A 71 4.86 0.40 21.05
CA MET A 71 4.65 1.74 21.63
C MET A 71 3.97 2.69 20.63
N TYR A 72 4.36 2.63 19.36
CA TYR A 72 3.72 3.42 18.29
C TYR A 72 2.25 3.03 18.12
N LEU A 73 1.93 1.74 18.03
CA LEU A 73 0.57 1.24 17.86
C LEU A 73 -0.33 1.57 19.06
N GLU A 74 0.19 1.48 20.29
CA GLU A 74 -0.54 1.88 21.49
C GLU A 74 -0.89 3.36 21.47
N LYS A 75 0.07 4.21 21.06
CA LYS A 75 -0.16 5.65 20.94
C LYS A 75 -1.18 5.96 19.85
N GLU A 76 -1.06 5.34 18.68
CA GLU A 76 -1.99 5.54 17.55
C GLU A 76 -3.41 5.11 17.94
N ALA A 77 -3.55 3.97 18.62
CA ALA A 77 -4.85 3.48 19.09
C ALA A 77 -5.51 4.42 20.11
N LEU A 78 -4.71 5.06 20.98
CA LEU A 78 -5.22 6.05 21.95
C LEU A 78 -5.61 7.38 21.30
N GLU A 79 -4.93 7.78 20.23
CA GLU A 79 -5.18 9.03 19.50
C GLU A 79 -6.34 8.91 18.48
N GLN A 80 -6.63 7.68 18.03
CA GLN A 80 -7.70 7.38 17.08
C GLN A 80 -9.07 7.76 17.67
N LYS A 81 -9.71 8.78 17.10
CA LYS A 81 -11.05 9.21 17.50
C LYS A 81 -12.13 8.38 16.83
N ASP A 82 -13.24 8.17 17.56
CA ASP A 82 -14.44 7.57 16.99
C ASP A 82 -15.04 8.46 15.90
N ARG A 83 -15.71 7.83 14.92
CA ARG A 83 -16.47 8.58 13.91
C ARG A 83 -17.67 9.26 14.55
N GLU A 84 -17.77 10.58 14.36
CA GLU A 84 -18.86 11.41 14.87
C GLU A 84 -20.22 11.04 14.21
N ASP A 85 -20.21 10.65 12.94
CA ASP A 85 -21.41 10.30 12.16
C ASP A 85 -21.84 8.82 12.32
N PHE A 86 -21.84 8.29 13.53
CA PHE A 86 -22.29 6.92 13.78
C PHE A 86 -23.82 6.85 13.94
N VAL A 87 -24.47 6.06 13.07
CA VAL A 87 -25.87 5.68 13.27
C VAL A 87 -25.91 4.47 14.21
N PRO A 88 -26.49 4.58 15.42
CA PRO A 88 -26.56 3.46 16.35
C PRO A 88 -27.33 2.30 15.75
N PHE A 89 -26.81 1.09 15.96
CA PHE A 89 -27.46 -0.13 15.52
C PHE A 89 -28.77 -0.34 16.31
N THR A 90 -29.91 -0.23 15.64
CA THR A 90 -31.24 -0.31 16.27
C THR A 90 -31.80 -1.74 16.36
N GLY A 91 -31.11 -2.75 15.82
CA GLY A 91 -31.58 -4.16 15.84
C GLY A 91 -32.83 -4.43 14.97
N GLU A 92 -33.35 -3.42 14.28
CA GLU A 92 -34.54 -3.53 13.46
C GLU A 92 -34.26 -4.29 12.15
N LYS A 93 -34.97 -5.40 11.94
CA LYS A 93 -34.90 -6.16 10.68
C LYS A 93 -35.67 -5.41 9.59
N LYS A 94 -34.98 -4.56 8.82
CA LYS A 94 -35.54 -3.81 7.69
C LYS A 94 -35.75 -4.64 6.40
N GLY A 95 -35.30 -5.90 6.39
CA GLY A 95 -35.45 -6.81 5.26
C GLY A 95 -36.82 -7.50 5.22
N ARG A 96 -37.30 -7.83 4.01
CA ARG A 96 -38.50 -8.67 3.84
C ARG A 96 -38.19 -10.08 4.38
N SER A 97 -39.04 -10.61 5.26
CA SER A 97 -38.92 -11.99 5.70
C SER A 97 -39.09 -12.92 4.52
N ILE A 98 -38.04 -13.68 4.20
CA ILE A 98 -38.14 -14.78 3.24
C ILE A 98 -38.92 -15.91 3.95
N PRO A 99 -40.02 -16.43 3.38
CA PRO A 99 -40.76 -17.51 4.00
C PRO A 99 -39.84 -18.73 4.16
N GLY A 100 -39.53 -19.09 5.41
CA GLY A 100 -38.67 -20.23 5.77
C GLY A 100 -37.51 -19.92 6.73
N GLN A 101 -37.15 -18.65 6.97
CA GLN A 101 -36.00 -18.30 7.84
C GLN A 101 -36.28 -18.26 9.36
N ALA A 102 -37.55 -18.38 9.78
CA ALA A 102 -37.91 -18.33 11.20
C ALA A 102 -37.24 -19.44 12.04
N LEU A 103 -36.95 -20.60 11.42
CA LEU A 103 -36.31 -21.74 12.09
C LEU A 103 -34.80 -21.52 12.36
N CYS A 104 -34.07 -20.78 11.50
CA CYS A 104 -32.63 -20.58 11.70
C CYS A 104 -32.30 -19.58 12.81
N GLN A 105 -33.15 -18.57 13.04
CA GLN A 105 -32.86 -17.53 14.03
C GLN A 105 -33.11 -18.00 15.47
N GLN A 106 -34.05 -18.91 15.69
CA GLN A 106 -34.30 -19.51 17.01
C GLN A 106 -33.14 -20.42 17.47
N ILE A 107 -32.49 -21.13 16.52
CA ILE A 107 -31.37 -22.03 16.82
C ILE A 107 -30.10 -21.27 17.25
N LEU A 108 -29.89 -20.04 16.76
CA LEU A 108 -28.72 -19.23 17.14
C LEU A 108 -28.87 -18.56 18.51
N HIS A 109 -30.06 -18.06 18.85
CA HIS A 109 -30.28 -17.42 20.17
C HIS A 109 -30.24 -18.42 21.33
N ALA A 110 -30.80 -19.62 21.12
CA ALA A 110 -30.78 -20.68 22.14
C ALA A 110 -29.36 -21.20 22.44
N LYS A 111 -28.39 -21.00 21.53
CA LYS A 111 -26.99 -21.40 21.71
C LYS A 111 -26.14 -20.38 22.46
N CYS A 112 -26.65 -19.15 22.62
CA CYS A 112 -25.94 -18.06 23.30
C CYS A 112 -26.36 -17.86 24.76
N GLU A 113 -27.48 -18.46 25.20
CA GLU A 113 -28.05 -18.23 26.54
C GLU A 113 -27.97 -19.45 27.47
N GLY A 114 -27.48 -20.60 27.00
CA GLY A 114 -27.39 -21.83 27.80
C GLY A 114 -25.98 -22.42 27.80
N ASP A 115 -25.45 -22.55 29.01
CA ASP A 115 -24.40 -23.51 29.41
C ASP A 115 -22.93 -23.08 29.28
N ILE A 116 -22.48 -22.38 30.33
CA ILE A 116 -21.19 -22.70 30.97
C ILE A 116 -21.32 -24.14 31.51
N ILE A 117 -20.84 -25.14 30.75
CA ILE A 117 -20.53 -26.45 31.32
C ILE A 117 -19.04 -26.69 31.19
N LEU A 118 -18.44 -26.71 32.37
CA LEU A 118 -17.08 -27.03 32.75
C LEU A 118 -16.55 -28.27 32.02
N PHE A 119 -15.44 -28.13 31.29
CA PHE A 119 -14.65 -29.26 30.79
C PHE A 119 -14.12 -30.07 31.99
N LYS A 120 -14.54 -31.33 32.08
CA LYS A 120 -13.89 -32.39 32.84
C LYS A 120 -13.82 -33.64 31.99
#